data_AF-A0A0F9L9K7-F1
#
_entry.id   AF-A0A0F9L9K7-F1
#
_cell.length_a   1.000
_cell.length_b   1.000
_cell.length_c   1.000
_cell.angle_alpha   90.00
_cell.angle_beta   90.00
_cell.angle_gamma   90.00
#
_symmetry.space_group_name_H-M   'P 1'
#
loop_
_entity.id
_entity.type
_entity.pdbx_description
1 polymer ?
#
loop_
_entity_poly.entity_id
_entity_poly.type
_entity_poly.pdbx_seq_one_letter_code
_entity_poly.pdbx_strand_id
1 'polypeptide(L)' 'MEKLRSRITLLALFSIFFVYKVIGGIISNNLNEITIWSLITFVYILSLVVAFFVIKKSEKEHKL' A
#
# COMPACT_ATOMS: atom_id res chain seq x y z
N MET A 1 0.01 -20.39 0.79
CA MET A 1 0.73 -19.12 0.58
C MET A 1 0.33 -18.37 -0.69
N GLU A 2 -0.02 -19.03 -1.79
CA GLU A 2 -0.39 -18.34 -3.05
C GLU A 2 -1.57 -17.36 -2.92
N LYS A 3 -2.63 -17.72 -2.17
CA LYS A 3 -3.75 -16.80 -1.89
C LYS A 3 -3.32 -15.55 -1.12
N LEU A 4 -2.38 -15.68 -0.18
CA LEU A 4 -1.83 -14.56 0.61
C LEU A 4 -0.97 -13.65 -0.28
N ARG A 5 -0.09 -14.25 -1.09
CA ARG A 5 0.72 -13.53 -2.08
C ARG A 5 -0.14 -12.76 -3.07
N SER A 6 -1.17 -13.39 -3.61
CA SER A 6 -2.16 -12.76 -4.50
C SER A 6 -2.86 -11.56 -3.82
N ARG A 7 -3.25 -11.68 -2.54
CA ARG A 7 -3.82 -10.57 -1.77
C ARG A 7 -2.85 -9.41 -1.58
N ILE A 8 -1.58 -9.66 -1.29
CA ILE A 8 -0.57 -8.59 -1.20
C ILE A 8 -0.41 -7.89 -2.56
N THR A 9 -0.34 -8.65 -3.66
CA THR A 9 -0.24 -8.06 -5.01
C THR A 9 -1.46 -7.20 -5.32
N LEU A 10 -2.65 -7.64 -4.93
CA LEU A 10 -3.89 -6.88 -5.14
C LEU A 10 -3.92 -5.60 -4.29
N LEU A 11 -3.44 -5.66 -3.04
CA LEU A 11 -3.26 -4.49 -2.19
C LEU A 11 -2.19 -3.55 -2.76
N ALA A 12 -1.08 -4.07 -3.28
CA ALA A 12 -0.07 -3.27 -3.94
C ALA A 12 -0.63 -2.55 -5.17
N LEU A 13 -1.48 -3.21 -5.97
CA LEU A 13 -2.19 -2.57 -7.09
C LEU A 13 -3.15 -1.47 -6.63
N PHE A 14 -3.79 -1.65 -5.47
CA PHE A 14 -4.63 -0.61 -4.87
C PHE A 14 -3.87 0.67 -4.52
N SER A 15 -2.53 0.64 -4.43
CA SER A 15 -1.72 1.85 -4.21
C SER A 15 -1.94 2.94 -5.28
N ILE A 16 -2.31 2.53 -6.50
CA ILE A 16 -2.64 3.42 -7.63
C ILE A 16 -3.80 4.36 -7.28
N PHE A 17 -4.76 3.91 -6.48
CA PHE A 17 -5.90 4.73 -6.04
C PHE A 17 -5.45 5.98 -5.27
N PHE A 18 -4.45 5.84 -4.42
CA PHE A 18 -3.95 6.98 -3.64
C PHE A 18 -3.20 7.98 -4.52
N VAL A 19 -2.43 7.50 -5.51
CA VAL A 19 -1.80 8.36 -6.52
C VAL A 19 -2.85 9.15 -7.28
N TYR A 20 -3.94 8.51 -7.70
CA TYR A 20 -5.06 9.19 -8.35
C TYR A 20 -5.68 10.28 -7.45
N LYS A 21 -5.86 10.01 -6.16
CA LYS A 21 -6.37 11.00 -5.21
C LYS A 21 -5.43 12.20 -5.02
N VAL A 22 -4.13 11.97 -4.97
CA VAL A 22 -3.14 13.06 -4.92
C VAL A 22 -3.21 13.91 -6.19
N ILE A 23 -3.30 13.29 -7.37
CA ILE A 23 -3.48 14.01 -8.64
C ILE A 23 -4.78 14.84 -8.63
N GLY A 24 -5.88 14.26 -8.14
CA GLY A 24 -7.15 14.97 -7.99
C GLY A 24 -7.04 16.21 -7.09
N GLY A 25 -6.33 16.09 -5.95
CA GLY A 25 -6.05 17.21 -5.05
C GLY A 25 -5.18 18.30 -5.69
N ILE A 26 -4.20 17.91 -6.54
CA ILE A 26 -3.37 18.84 -7.30
C ILE A 26 -4.22 19.61 -8.32
N ILE A 27 -5.10 18.92 -9.06
CA ILE A 27 -5.97 19.54 -10.06
C ILE A 27 -6.96 20.52 -9.40
N SER A 28 -7.48 20.19 -8.22
CA SER A 28 -8.40 21.06 -7.47
C SER A 28 -7.69 22.15 -6.64
N ASN A 29 -6.36 22.19 -6.67
CA ASN A 29 -5.51 23.07 -5.86
C ASN A 29 -5.85 22.99 -4.35
N ASN A 30 -6.33 21.84 -3.88
CA ASN A 30 -6.73 21.61 -2.50
C ASN A 30 -5.57 21.01 -1.71
N LEU A 31 -4.81 21.89 -1.06
CA LEU A 31 -3.64 21.51 -0.25
C LEU A 31 -3.98 20.49 0.85
N ASN A 32 -5.15 20.60 1.48
CA ASN A 32 -5.56 19.66 2.53
C ASN A 32 -5.74 18.24 1.97
N GLU A 33 -6.39 18.11 0.82
CA GLU A 33 -6.54 16.80 0.17
C GLU A 33 -5.18 16.21 -0.23
N ILE A 34 -4.30 17.02 -0.83
CA ILE A 34 -2.96 16.58 -1.21
C ILE A 34 -2.21 16.05 0.01
N THR A 35 -2.19 16.81 1.11
CA THR A 35 -1.48 16.43 2.33
C THR A 35 -2.05 15.16 2.96
N ILE A 36 -3.37 15.06 3.09
CA ILE A 36 -4.04 13.89 3.69
C ILE A 36 -3.77 12.64 2.84
N TRP A 37 -4.00 12.71 1.53
CA TRP A 37 -3.82 11.55 0.64
C TRP A 37 -2.34 11.15 0.54
N SER A 38 -1.41 12.10 0.56
CA SER A 38 0.03 11.80 0.59
C SER A 38 0.43 11.10 1.90
N LEU A 39 -0.07 11.56 3.04
CA LEU A 39 0.18 10.93 4.34
C LEU A 39 -0.36 9.49 4.38
N ILE A 40 -1.60 9.29 3.91
CA ILE A 40 -2.22 7.96 3.81
C ILE A 40 -1.39 7.05 2.89
N THR A 41 -0.95 7.56 1.74
CA THR A 41 -0.11 6.81 0.80
C THR A 41 1.17 6.32 1.48
N PHE A 42 1.82 7.19 2.25
CA PHE A 42 3.05 6.87 2.96
C PHE A 42 2.84 5.77 4.01
N VAL A 43 1.82 5.92 4.85
CA VAL A 43 1.47 4.91 5.87
C VAL A 43 1.08 3.57 5.22
N TYR A 44 0.37 3.63 4.10
CA TYR A 44 -0.04 2.44 3.35
C TYR A 44 1.15 1.66 2.78
N ILE A 45 2.10 2.35 2.16
CA ILE A 45 3.32 1.73 1.63
C ILE A 45 4.13 1.09 2.76
N LEU A 46 4.31 1.79 3.88
CA LEU A 46 4.99 1.22 5.06
C LEU A 46 4.30 -0.05 5.56
N SER A 47 2.96 -0.03 5.64
CA SER A 47 2.17 -1.19 6.05
C SER A 47 2.36 -2.38 5.11
N LEU A 48 2.40 -2.14 3.79
CA LEU A 48 2.66 -3.18 2.79
C LEU A 48 4.06 -3.77 2.92
N VAL A 49 5.08 -2.93 3.15
CA VAL A 49 6.46 -3.39 3.35
C VAL A 49 6.53 -4.30 4.58
N VAL A 50 5.95 -3.90 5.70
CA VAL A 50 5.90 -4.72 6.92
C VAL A 50 5.17 -6.04 6.66
N ALA A 51 3.99 -5.99 6.02
CA ALA A 51 3.22 -7.19 5.68
C ALA A 51 4.01 -8.15 4.78
N PHE A 52 4.75 -7.62 3.80
CA PHE A 52 5.62 -8.42 2.94
C PHE A 52 6.72 -9.13 3.74
N PHE A 53 7.38 -8.43 4.67
CA PHE A 53 8.40 -9.04 5.52
C PHE A 53 7.82 -10.09 6.47
N VAL A 54 6.66 -9.83 7.08
CA VAL A 54 5.97 -10.78 7.96
C VAL A 54 5.62 -12.05 7.19
N ILE A 55 5.07 -11.92 5.98
CA ILE A 55 4.71 -13.07 5.16
C ILE A 55 5.95 -13.83 4.70
N LYS A 56 7.01 -13.14 4.30
CA LYS A 56 8.30 -13.76 3.95
C LYS A 56 8.93 -14.51 5.13
N LYS A 57 8.82 -13.98 6.34
CA LYS A 57 9.28 -14.64 7.57
C LYS A 57 8.44 -15.90 7.85
N SER A 58 7.12 -15.77 7.78
CA SER A 58 6.18 -16.89 7.93
C SER A 58 6.39 -18.00 6.89
N GLU A 59 6.70 -17.67 5.62
CA GLU A 59 7.10 -18.65 4.59
C GLU A 59 8.38 -19.40 4.96
N LYS A 60 9.32 -18.74 5.65
CA LYS A 60 10.57 -19.34 6.10
C LYS A 60 10.36 -20.27 7.29
N GLU A 61 9.46 -19.92 8.20
CA GLU A 61 9.12 -20.68 9.41
C GLU A 61 8.20 -21.88 9.11
N HIS A 62 7.29 -21.77 8.15
CA HIS A 62 6.38 -22.85 7.71
C HIS A 62 6.92 -23.71 6.57
N LYS A 63 8.21 -23.58 6.19
CA LYS A 63 8.91 -24.52 5.30
C LYS A 63 9.56 -25.69 6.07
N LEU A 64 8.85 -26.20 7.08
CA LEU A 64 9.01 -27.53 7.67
C LEU A 64 7.84 -28.39 7.22
#